data_AF-A0A938V2R4-F1
#
_entry.id   AF-A0A938V2R4-F1
#
_cell.length_a   1.000
_cell.length_b   1.000
_cell.length_c   1.000
_cell.angle_alpha   90.00
_cell.angle_beta   90.00
_cell.angle_gamma   90.00
#
_symmetry.space_group_name_H-M   'P 1'
#
loop_
_entity.id
_entity.type
_entity.pdbx_description
1 polymer ?
#
loop_
_entity_poly.entity_id
_entity_poly.type
_entity_poly.pdbx_seq_one_letter_code
_entity_poly.pdbx_strand_id
1 'polypeptide(L)'
;MASLLSLFVACGLVVSLLFSELFGFAAGGLVVPGYLGLYLTKPLAVVATLGTALATFVIVKVISGFSIIYGRRRTVVTILVAFTLGFAVRYVMGHLEYHAEMVVIGYIVPGLIAIWI
;
A
#
# COMPACT_ATOMS: atom_id res chain seq x y z
N MET A 1 25.58 -13.72 -18.52
CA MET A 1 25.10 -12.88 -17.39
C MET A 1 24.33 -11.65 -17.88
N ALA A 2 24.87 -10.84 -18.80
CA ALA A 2 24.20 -9.64 -19.32
C ALA A 2 22.85 -9.92 -20.04
N SER A 3 22.72 -11.07 -20.71
CA SER A 3 21.50 -11.50 -21.42
C SER A 3 20.34 -11.89 -20.50
N LEU A 4 20.63 -12.42 -19.30
CA LEU A 4 19.60 -12.71 -18.31
C LEU A 4 19.12 -11.42 -17.65
N LEU A 5 20.05 -10.51 -17.36
CA LEU A 5 19.73 -9.23 -16.73
C LEU A 5 18.83 -8.37 -17.62
N SER A 6 19.11 -8.29 -18.92
CA SER A 6 18.25 -7.57 -19.87
C SER A 6 16.85 -8.19 -19.98
N LEU A 7 16.74 -9.53 -19.92
CA LEU A 7 15.45 -10.22 -19.94
C LEU A 7 14.60 -9.92 -18.70
N PHE A 8 15.20 -9.95 -17.51
CA PHE A 8 14.51 -9.62 -16.26
C PHE A 8 14.06 -8.15 -16.23
N VAL A 9 14.90 -7.22 -16.70
CA VAL A 9 14.55 -5.80 -16.81
C VAL A 9 13.41 -5.58 -17.81
N ALA A 10 13.45 -6.24 -18.97
CA ALA A 10 12.39 -6.17 -19.96
C ALA A 10 11.06 -6.72 -19.42
N CYS A 11 11.07 -7.88 -18.76
CA CYS A 11 9.87 -8.43 -18.12
C CYS A 11 9.33 -7.52 -17.00
N GLY A 12 10.22 -6.97 -16.15
CA GLY A 12 9.81 -6.05 -15.08
C GLY A 12 9.16 -4.77 -15.62
N LEU A 13 9.69 -4.22 -16.72
CA LEU A 13 9.10 -3.06 -17.39
C LEU A 13 7.74 -3.39 -18.00
N VAL A 14 7.59 -4.52 -18.69
CA VAL A 14 6.31 -4.94 -19.31
C VAL A 14 5.24 -5.18 -18.24
N VAL A 15 5.59 -5.84 -17.13
CA VAL A 15 4.65 -6.05 -16.02
C VAL A 15 4.26 -4.72 -15.37
N SER A 16 5.20 -3.79 -15.18
CA SER A 16 4.92 -2.45 -14.65
C SER A 16 3.98 -1.65 -15.56
N LEU A 17 4.20 -1.73 -16.88
CA LEU A 17 3.38 -1.07 -17.90
C LEU A 17 1.98 -1.66 -17.97
N LEU A 18 1.86 -2.99 -18.01
CA LEU A 18 0.56 -3.68 -18.00
C LEU A 18 -0.24 -3.36 -16.74
N PHE A 19 0.39 -3.32 -15.56
CA PHE A 19 -0.28 -2.90 -14.33
C PHE A 19 -0.68 -1.42 -14.36
N SER A 20 0.13 -0.55 -14.97
CA SER A 20 -0.23 0.86 -15.16
C SER A 20 -1.44 1.03 -16.09
N GLU A 21 -1.49 0.27 -17.19
CA GLU A 21 -2.51 0.36 -18.23
C GLU A 21 -3.83 -0.31 -17.81
N LEU A 22 -3.77 -1.49 -17.20
CA LEU A 22 -4.95 -2.29 -16.82
C LEU A 22 -5.72 -1.66 -15.66
N PHE A 23 -5.03 -1.00 -14.74
CA PHE A 23 -5.65 -0.47 -13.53
C PHE A 23 -5.88 1.06 -13.58
N GLY A 24 -5.28 1.79 -14.51
CA GLY A 24 -5.60 3.20 -14.79
C GLY A 24 -5.38 4.18 -13.61
N PHE A 25 -4.62 3.78 -12.60
CA PHE A 25 -4.52 4.50 -11.34
C PHE A 25 -3.30 5.41 -11.29
N ALA A 26 -3.53 6.72 -11.45
CA ALA A 26 -2.54 7.75 -11.18
C ALA A 26 -2.01 7.60 -9.72
N ALA A 27 -0.72 7.30 -9.60
CA ALA A 27 0.05 7.15 -8.36
C ALA A 27 -0.25 5.93 -7.44
N GLY A 28 -1.52 5.53 -7.28
CA GLY A 28 -1.91 4.42 -6.39
C GLY A 28 -1.62 3.02 -6.93
N GLY A 29 -1.95 2.76 -8.19
CA GLY A 29 -1.86 1.41 -8.78
C GLY A 29 -0.49 1.04 -9.34
N LEU A 30 0.44 1.99 -9.45
CA LEU A 30 1.79 1.75 -9.97
C LEU A 30 2.78 1.41 -8.84
N VAL A 31 2.68 2.14 -7.72
CA VAL A 31 3.57 1.98 -6.56
C VAL A 31 3.20 0.73 -5.75
N VAL A 32 1.90 0.47 -5.56
CA VAL A 32 1.40 -0.64 -4.74
C VAL A 32 1.86 -2.03 -5.22
N PRO A 33 1.70 -2.45 -6.50
CA PRO A 33 2.14 -3.77 -6.96
C PRO A 33 3.66 -3.92 -6.97
N GLY A 34 4.42 -2.84 -7.27
CA GLY A 34 5.87 -2.86 -7.19
C GLY A 34 6.37 -3.11 -5.76
N TYR A 35 5.77 -2.43 -4.79
CA TYR A 35 6.07 -2.63 -3.37
C TYR A 35 5.57 -3.99 -2.85
N LEU A 36 4.38 -4.45 -3.25
CA LEU A 36 3.90 -5.79 -2.90
C LEU A 36 4.83 -6.87 -3.45
N GLY A 37 5.29 -6.73 -4.71
CA GLY A 37 6.23 -7.65 -5.37
C GLY A 37 7.54 -7.83 -4.60
N LEU A 38 8.12 -6.73 -4.09
CA LEU A 38 9.34 -6.76 -3.28
C LEU A 38 9.17 -7.50 -1.95
N TYR A 39 7.95 -7.55 -1.41
CA TYR A 39 7.65 -8.15 -0.11
C TYR A 39 6.85 -9.45 -0.24
N LEU A 40 6.69 -10.01 -1.44
CA LEU A 40 6.01 -11.31 -1.66
C LEU A 40 6.65 -12.46 -0.86
N THR A 41 7.97 -12.41 -0.66
CA THR A 41 8.72 -13.39 0.13
C THR A 41 8.49 -13.23 1.65
N LYS A 42 7.79 -12.17 2.08
CA LYS A 42 7.49 -11.84 3.48
C LYS A 42 5.97 -11.78 3.69
N PRO A 43 5.29 -12.93 3.88
CA PRO A 43 3.82 -12.99 3.91
C PRO A 43 3.19 -12.15 5.02
N LEU A 44 3.85 -12.05 6.18
CA LEU A 44 3.38 -11.22 7.30
C LEU A 44 3.33 -9.73 6.94
N ALA A 45 4.29 -9.26 6.14
CA ALA A 45 4.34 -7.87 5.68
C ALA A 45 3.12 -7.53 4.80
N VAL A 46 2.79 -8.46 3.90
CA VAL A 46 1.66 -8.34 2.99
C VAL A 46 0.35 -8.34 3.76
N VAL A 47 0.16 -9.30 4.68
CA VAL A 47 -1.06 -9.41 5.49
C VAL A 47 -1.26 -8.17 6.37
N ALA A 48 -0.22 -7.67 7.02
CA ALA A 48 -0.34 -6.47 7.85
C ALA A 48 -0.60 -5.20 7.01
N THR A 49 -0.04 -5.10 5.79
CA THR A 49 -0.33 -4.00 4.86
C THR A 49 -1.77 -4.04 4.36
N LEU A 50 -2.28 -5.22 4.02
CA LEU A 50 -3.68 -5.39 3.62
C LEU A 50 -4.64 -5.13 4.79
N GLY A 51 -4.31 -5.62 5.99
CA GLY A 51 -5.09 -5.37 7.20
C GLY A 51 -5.15 -3.88 7.56
N THR A 52 -4.03 -3.16 7.46
CA THR A 52 -4.00 -1.70 7.66
C THR A 52 -4.77 -0.94 6.58
N ALA A 53 -4.72 -1.38 5.32
CA ALA A 53 -5.53 -0.79 4.26
C ALA A 53 -7.04 -0.98 4.52
N LEU A 54 -7.45 -2.18 4.93
CA LEU A 54 -8.86 -2.47 5.23
C LEU A 54 -9.35 -1.67 6.45
N ALA A 55 -8.53 -1.59 7.50
CA ALA A 55 -8.83 -0.75 8.67
C ALA A 55 -8.95 0.73 8.27
N THR A 56 -8.05 1.23 7.43
CA THR A 56 -8.10 2.61 6.90
C THR A 56 -9.42 2.84 6.16
N PHE A 57 -9.81 1.93 5.27
CA PHE A 57 -11.06 2.02 4.53
C PHE A 57 -12.27 2.13 5.47
N VAL A 58 -12.36 1.25 6.48
CA VAL A 58 -13.46 1.26 7.44
C VAL A 58 -13.52 2.58 8.21
N ILE A 59 -12.37 3.07 8.71
CA ILE A 59 -12.30 4.34 9.43
C ILE A 59 -12.75 5.49 8.54
N VAL A 60 -12.23 5.59 7.32
CA VAL A 60 -12.60 6.67 6.40
C VAL A 60 -14.08 6.59 6.03
N LYS A 61 -14.63 5.39 5.87
CA LYS A 61 -16.07 5.18 5.59
C LYS A 61 -16.94 5.67 6.75
N VAL A 62 -16.55 5.39 7.98
CA VAL A 62 -17.22 5.90 9.19
C VAL A 62 -17.13 7.42 9.25
N ILE A 63 -15.93 8.00 9.07
CA ILE A 63 -15.74 9.45 9.08
C ILE A 63 -16.57 10.11 7.97
N SER A 64 -16.63 9.52 6.77
CA SER A 64 -17.44 10.01 5.66
C SER A 64 -18.94 9.95 5.93
N GLY A 65 -19.40 9.15 6.91
CA GLY A 65 -20.79 9.13 7.36
C GLY A 65 -21.13 10.28 8.30
N PHE A 66 -20.15 10.78 9.07
CA PHE A 66 -20.31 11.90 10.01
C PHE A 66 -19.90 13.26 9.42
N SER A 67 -19.08 13.27 8.37
CA SER A 67 -18.56 14.48 7.74
C SER A 67 -18.66 14.40 6.22
N ILE A 68 -19.03 15.52 5.59
CA ILE A 68 -19.07 15.71 4.13
C ILE A 68 -17.63 15.75 3.61
N ILE A 69 -17.04 14.57 3.38
CA ILE A 69 -15.69 14.42 2.83
C ILE A 69 -15.80 13.85 1.42
N TYR A 70 -15.87 14.73 0.42
CA TYR A 70 -15.94 14.35 -0.99
C TYR A 70 -14.70 14.77 -1.78
N GLY A 71 -14.45 14.07 -2.88
CA GLY A 71 -13.38 14.38 -3.84
C GLY A 71 -11.98 14.38 -3.22
N ARG A 72 -11.21 15.45 -3.47
CA ARG A 72 -9.80 15.58 -3.05
C ARG A 72 -9.59 15.49 -1.53
N ARG A 73 -10.59 15.92 -0.74
CA ARG A 73 -10.52 15.86 0.74
C ARG A 73 -10.51 14.41 1.24
N ARG A 74 -11.26 13.52 0.56
CA ARG A 74 -11.31 12.09 0.90
C ARG A 74 -9.94 11.46 0.74
N THR A 75 -9.24 11.74 -0.37
CA THR A 75 -7.90 11.21 -0.65
C THR A 75 -6.90 11.58 0.44
N VAL A 76 -6.85 12.85 0.84
CA VAL A 76 -5.92 13.33 1.88
C VAL A 76 -6.21 12.66 3.22
N VAL A 77 -7.49 12.55 3.59
CA VAL A 77 -7.91 11.89 4.84
C VAL A 77 -7.55 10.41 4.82
N THR A 78 -7.77 9.70 3.71
CA THR A 78 -7.39 8.29 3.59
C THR A 78 -5.88 8.08 3.75
N ILE A 79 -5.06 8.93 3.13
CA ILE A 79 -3.60 8.85 3.28
C ILE A 79 -3.18 9.14 4.72
N LEU A 80 -3.76 10.15 5.37
CA LEU A 80 -3.45 10.48 6.76
C LEU A 80 -3.84 9.35 7.73
N VAL A 81 -5.04 8.80 7.59
CA VAL A 81 -5.51 7.69 8.43
C VAL A 81 -4.60 6.46 8.25
N ALA A 82 -4.23 6.14 7.01
CA ALA A 82 -3.32 5.03 6.74
C ALA A 82 -1.92 5.26 7.32
N PHE A 83 -1.41 6.49 7.24
CA PHE A 83 -0.13 6.85 7.83
C PHE A 83 -0.16 6.64 9.35
N THR A 84 -1.20 7.14 10.03
CA THR A 84 -1.36 7.01 11.48
C THR A 84 -1.50 5.55 11.90
N LEU A 85 -2.31 4.77 11.19
CA LEU A 85 -2.47 3.34 11.45
C LEU A 85 -1.17 2.56 11.19
N GLY A 86 -0.49 2.82 10.08
CA GLY A 86 0.79 2.19 9.75
C GLY A 86 1.86 2.48 10.80
N PHE A 87 1.90 3.71 11.31
CA PHE A 87 2.78 4.08 12.43
C PHE A 87 2.42 3.33 13.72
N ALA A 88 1.13 3.28 14.08
CA ALA A 88 0.66 2.56 15.27
C ALA A 88 0.99 1.06 15.20
N VAL A 89 0.75 0.42 14.06
CA VAL A 89 1.07 -1.01 13.87
C VAL A 89 2.58 -1.26 13.99
N ARG A 90 3.41 -0.40 13.41
CA ARG A 90 4.88 -0.50 13.57
C ARG A 90 5.31 -0.33 15.02
N TYR A 91 4.72 0.62 15.74
CA TYR A 91 5.03 0.86 17.14
C TYR A 91 4.69 -0.36 18.03
N VAL A 92 3.50 -0.94 17.82
CA VAL A 92 3.04 -2.15 18.54
C VAL A 92 3.89 -3.36 18.18
N MET A 93 4.15 -3.59 16.88
CA MET A 93 4.96 -4.73 16.42
C MET A 93 6.42 -4.64 16.87
N GLY A 94 6.97 -3.43 16.94
CA GLY A 94 8.32 -3.20 17.45
C GLY A 94 8.47 -3.50 18.94
N HIS A 95 7.40 -3.36 19.73
CA HIS A 95 7.37 -3.79 21.13
C HIS A 95 7.26 -5.32 21.30
N LEU A 96 6.76 -6.03 20.29
CA LEU A 96 6.62 -7.48 20.29
C LEU A 96 7.87 -8.20 19.74
N GLU A 97 9.03 -7.51 19.71
CA GLU A 97 10.30 -7.98 19.12
C GLU A 97 10.21 -8.43 17.65
N TYR A 98 9.11 -8.10 16.97
CA TYR A 98 9.02 -8.24 15.53
C TYR A 98 9.79 -7.11 14.87
N HIS A 99 10.59 -7.42 13.85
CA HIS A 99 11.29 -6.40 13.07
C HIS A 99 10.26 -5.48 12.38
N ALA A 100 9.89 -4.37 13.04
CA ALA A 100 8.80 -3.48 12.64
C ALA A 100 9.00 -2.87 11.25
N GLU A 101 10.26 -2.73 10.83
CA GLU A 101 10.66 -2.31 9.49
C GLU A 101 10.15 -3.27 8.39
N MET A 102 9.87 -4.51 8.74
CA MET A 102 9.42 -5.55 7.81
C MET A 102 7.90 -5.77 7.81
N VAL A 103 7.12 -5.12 8.69
CA VAL A 103 5.71 -5.52 8.90
C VAL A 103 4.71 -4.70 8.07
N VAL A 104 4.92 -3.41 7.85
CA VAL A 104 3.98 -2.61 7.02
C VAL A 104 4.74 -1.98 5.88
N ILE A 105 4.31 -2.26 4.65
CA ILE A 105 5.02 -1.81 3.45
C ILE A 105 4.74 -0.32 3.24
N GLY A 106 5.71 0.52 3.62
CA GLY A 106 5.56 1.98 3.57
C GLY A 106 4.43 2.53 4.45
N TYR A 107 4.32 3.85 4.52
CA TYR A 107 3.22 4.52 5.26
C TYR A 107 2.07 4.95 4.36
N ILE A 108 2.34 5.09 3.06
CA ILE A 108 1.38 5.63 2.08
C ILE A 108 0.69 4.49 1.32
N VAL A 109 1.35 3.34 1.13
CA VAL A 109 0.82 2.19 0.38
C VAL A 109 -0.52 1.68 0.94
N PRO A 110 -0.71 1.51 2.27
CA PRO A 110 -2.02 1.09 2.80
C PRO A 110 -3.13 2.10 2.47
N GLY A 111 -2.80 3.40 2.46
CA GLY A 111 -3.73 4.47 2.11
C GLY A 111 -4.08 4.48 0.63
N LEU A 112 -3.10 4.21 -0.23
CA LEU A 112 -3.33 4.04 -1.66
C LEU A 112 -4.24 2.85 -1.95
N ILE A 113 -4.05 1.72 -1.25
CA ILE A 113 -4.95 0.55 -1.37
C ILE A 113 -6.35 0.92 -0.87
N ALA A 114 -6.46 1.57 0.29
CA ALA A 114 -7.74 1.92 0.91
C ALA A 114 -8.57 2.93 0.12
N ILE A 115 -7.97 3.73 -0.76
CA ILE A 115 -8.69 4.65 -1.66
C ILE A 115 -9.56 3.90 -2.67
N TRP A 116 -9.13 2.70 -3.07
CA TRP A 116 -9.74 1.91 -4.15
C TRP A 116 -10.68 0.79 -3.67
N ILE A 117 -10.72 0.53 -2.37
CA ILE A 117 -11.73 -0.31 -1.71
C ILE A 117 -12.99 0.53 -1.49
#